data_AF-A0A512UDY5-F1
#
_entry.id   AF-A0A512UDY5-F1
#
_cell.length_a   1.000
_cell.length_b   1.000
_cell.length_c   1.000
_cell.angle_alpha   90.00
_cell.angle_beta   90.00
_cell.angle_gamma   90.00
#
_symmetry.space_group_name_H-M   'P 1'
#
loop_
_entity.id
_entity.type
_entity.pdbx_description
1 polymer ?
#
loop_
_entity_poly.entity_id
_entity_poly.type
_entity_poly.pdbx_seq_one_letter_code
_entity_poly.pdbx_strand_id
1 'polypeptide(L)'
;METKLEKLQRILQKPALVASEPPRNVSQEVYRGKLAADIARTKQFLQQAKAAIQTLQDKHGPCPEVRSDPLVYKAGVSGKPDENTGSEHDRKLHLVALYEAYKQMPYQAMKNDSIGIATALTLTSEAVDQQTMASEQLSRVNTRKTEEIAKLHGILSDYQLANALIKQRAQQYPQKMAAMQRKIDNCTTYDAELDTKLVQMHQLSDSAKSHEERLHQHLQRVMMKVYATMDWESAHLMDEQTFRKSLSSSVSFLKNLVLRLGDASKEKWVPVIPGTAEHRLVEVMIRNDVLIVRENNGMEVRLRDYGTV
;
A
#
# COMPACT_ATOMS: atom_id res chain seq x y z
N MET A 1 39.66 -42.76 22.63
CA MET A 1 38.44 -43.57 22.59
C MET A 1 37.38 -42.75 21.87
N GLU A 2 37.19 -42.97 20.56
CA GLU A 2 36.18 -42.23 19.79
C GLU A 2 34.77 -42.54 20.35
N THR A 3 34.00 -41.49 20.60
CA THR A 3 32.66 -41.60 21.17
C THR A 3 31.68 -42.14 20.11
N LYS A 4 30.63 -42.85 20.55
CA LYS A 4 29.62 -43.44 19.64
C LYS A 4 28.97 -42.40 18.71
N LEU A 5 28.96 -41.13 19.13
CA LEU A 5 28.40 -40.00 18.40
C LEU A 5 29.30 -39.58 17.23
N GLU A 6 30.63 -39.60 17.41
CA GLU A 6 31.61 -39.32 16.34
C GLU A 6 31.60 -40.40 15.25
N LYS A 7 31.41 -41.67 15.63
CA LYS A 7 31.22 -42.77 14.66
C LYS A 7 29.94 -42.61 13.85
N LEU A 8 28.85 -42.18 14.48
CA LEU A 8 27.58 -41.93 13.81
C LEU A 8 27.65 -40.73 12.85
N GLN A 9 28.33 -39.66 13.25
CA GLN A 9 28.58 -38.51 12.36
C GLN A 9 29.45 -38.87 11.15
N ARG A 10 30.47 -39.73 11.31
CA ARG A 10 31.26 -40.24 10.17
C ARG A 10 30.45 -41.11 9.20
N ILE A 11 29.50 -41.90 9.69
CA ILE A 11 28.65 -42.75 8.85
C ILE A 11 27.56 -41.91 8.14
N LEU A 12 27.06 -40.86 8.80
CA LEU A 12 26.07 -39.93 8.24
C LEU A 12 26.67 -38.88 7.30
N GLN A 13 27.96 -38.55 7.46
CA GLN A 13 28.76 -37.90 6.42
C GLN A 13 29.03 -38.93 5.31
N LYS A 14 27.99 -39.26 4.53
CA LYS A 14 28.19 -39.82 3.19
C LYS A 14 29.17 -38.88 2.50
N PRO A 15 30.41 -39.29 2.15
CA PRO A 15 31.18 -38.53 1.18
C PRO A 15 30.27 -38.38 -0.02
N ALA A 16 30.10 -37.16 -0.52
CA ALA A 16 29.40 -36.94 -1.77
C ALA A 16 29.98 -37.97 -2.75
N LEU A 17 29.16 -38.93 -3.16
CA LEU A 17 29.50 -39.83 -4.24
C LEU A 17 29.72 -38.89 -5.41
N VAL A 18 30.98 -38.55 -5.68
CA VAL A 18 31.40 -38.01 -6.97
C VAL A 18 30.87 -39.06 -7.92
N ALA A 19 29.78 -38.73 -8.61
CA ALA A 19 29.15 -39.65 -9.54
C ALA A 19 30.27 -40.11 -10.47
N SER A 20 30.70 -41.36 -10.32
CA SER A 20 31.77 -41.90 -11.13
C SER A 20 31.25 -41.84 -12.55
N GLU A 21 31.85 -40.96 -13.36
CA GLU A 21 31.45 -40.80 -14.75
C GLU A 21 31.44 -42.20 -15.38
N PRO A 22 30.35 -42.59 -16.09
CA PRO A 22 30.25 -43.93 -16.64
C PRO A 22 31.49 -44.22 -17.51
N PRO A 23 31.95 -45.48 -17.57
CA PRO A 23 33.15 -45.84 -18.32
C PRO A 23 33.03 -45.35 -19.76
N ARG A 24 33.91 -44.43 -20.15
CA ARG A 24 33.85 -43.76 -21.45
C ARG A 24 34.56 -44.58 -22.50
N ASN A 25 34.00 -44.60 -23.70
CA ASN A 25 34.65 -45.19 -24.85
C ASN A 25 35.69 -44.21 -25.44
N VAL A 26 36.72 -44.73 -26.10
CA VAL A 26 37.80 -43.96 -26.76
C VAL A 26 37.26 -42.86 -27.68
N SER A 27 36.15 -43.12 -28.37
CA SER A 27 35.48 -42.13 -29.23
C SER A 27 34.91 -40.93 -28.46
N GLN A 28 34.43 -41.14 -27.23
CA GLN A 28 33.92 -40.07 -26.36
C GLN A 28 35.05 -39.21 -25.80
N GLU A 29 36.21 -39.80 -25.52
CA GLU A 29 37.40 -39.07 -25.08
C GLU A 29 37.97 -38.20 -26.20
N VAL A 30 38.04 -38.73 -27.42
CA VAL A 30 38.45 -37.94 -28.60
C VAL A 30 37.47 -36.78 -28.85
N TYR A 31 36.16 -37.01 -28.74
CA TYR A 31 35.16 -35.95 -28.86
C TYR A 31 35.31 -34.90 -27.77
N ARG A 32 35.56 -35.29 -26.51
CA ARG A 32 35.81 -34.38 -25.40
C ARG A 32 37.06 -33.52 -25.63
N GLY A 33 38.15 -34.13 -26.10
CA GLY A 33 39.38 -33.41 -26.43
C GLY A 33 39.15 -32.38 -27.54
N LYS A 34 38.38 -32.75 -28.57
CA LYS A 34 37.97 -31.84 -29.64
C LYS A 34 37.11 -30.68 -29.14
N LEU A 35 36.10 -30.97 -28.32
CA LEU A 35 35.22 -29.96 -27.73
C LEU A 35 35.99 -29.00 -26.80
N ALA A 36 36.96 -29.50 -26.03
CA ALA A 36 37.83 -28.66 -25.22
C ALA A 36 38.69 -27.71 -26.07
N ALA A 37 39.23 -28.20 -27.20
CA ALA A 37 39.99 -27.39 -28.13
C ALA A 37 39.13 -26.33 -28.82
N ASP A 38 37.90 -26.68 -29.22
CA ASP A 38 36.93 -25.73 -29.81
C ASP A 38 36.57 -24.63 -28.79
N ILE A 39 36.28 -25.00 -27.53
CA ILE A 39 36.02 -24.04 -26.44
C ILE A 39 37.21 -23.11 -26.23
N ALA A 40 38.42 -23.64 -26.18
CA ALA A 40 39.63 -22.84 -25.98
C ALA A 40 39.81 -21.83 -27.13
N ARG A 41 39.59 -22.26 -28.38
CA ARG A 41 39.66 -21.39 -29.56
C ARG A 41 38.61 -20.28 -29.52
N THR A 42 37.35 -20.62 -29.24
CA THR A 42 36.26 -19.62 -29.14
C THR A 42 36.51 -18.62 -28.02
N LYS A 43 37.08 -19.08 -26.88
CA LYS A 43 37.52 -18.18 -25.81
C LYS A 43 38.62 -17.22 -26.26
N GLN A 44 39.58 -17.69 -27.06
CA GLN A 44 40.63 -16.83 -27.63
C GLN A 44 40.05 -15.79 -28.60
N PHE A 45 39.13 -16.17 -29.50
CA PHE A 45 38.45 -15.20 -30.37
C PHE A 45 37.69 -14.15 -29.58
N LEU A 46 37.00 -14.57 -28.51
CA LEU A 46 36.29 -13.65 -27.62
C LEU A 46 37.26 -12.70 -26.89
N GLN A 47 38.41 -13.19 -26.43
CA GLN A 47 39.44 -12.34 -25.81
C GLN A 47 40.02 -11.33 -26.80
N GLN A 48 40.36 -11.77 -28.02
CA GLN A 48 40.85 -10.89 -29.08
C GLN A 48 39.80 -9.84 -29.46
N ALA A 49 38.54 -10.22 -29.59
CA ALA A 49 37.44 -9.30 -29.88
C ALA A 49 37.28 -8.26 -28.76
N LYS A 50 37.30 -8.68 -27.49
CA LYS A 50 37.24 -7.76 -26.35
C LYS A 50 38.43 -6.80 -26.33
N ALA A 51 39.64 -7.29 -26.56
CA ALA A 51 40.84 -6.45 -26.62
C ALA A 51 40.80 -5.45 -27.78
N ALA A 52 40.27 -5.86 -28.94
CA ALA A 52 40.09 -4.98 -30.09
C ALA A 52 39.04 -3.90 -29.81
N ILE A 53 37.90 -4.27 -29.21
CA ILE A 53 36.87 -3.31 -28.78
C ILE A 53 37.47 -2.31 -27.80
N GLN A 54 38.21 -2.77 -26.79
CA GLN A 54 38.86 -1.89 -25.82
C GLN A 54 39.86 -0.95 -26.49
N THR A 55 40.70 -1.46 -27.39
CA THR A 55 41.67 -0.63 -28.14
C THR A 55 40.97 0.45 -28.98
N LEU A 56 39.82 0.13 -29.58
CA LEU A 56 39.03 1.09 -30.34
C LEU A 56 38.39 2.14 -29.42
N GLN A 57 37.89 1.72 -28.25
CA GLN A 57 37.33 2.63 -27.25
C GLN A 57 38.39 3.57 -26.66
N ASP A 58 39.60 3.06 -26.40
CA ASP A 58 40.71 3.86 -25.87
C ASP A 58 41.18 4.91 -26.89
N LYS A 59 41.12 4.59 -28.19
CA LYS A 59 41.56 5.49 -29.28
C LYS A 59 40.51 6.49 -29.73
N HIS A 60 39.23 6.10 -29.72
CA HIS A 60 38.14 6.87 -30.31
C HIS A 60 37.08 7.31 -29.31
N GLY A 61 37.26 7.02 -28.02
CA GLY A 61 36.28 7.25 -26.97
C GLY A 61 35.28 6.10 -26.84
N PRO A 62 34.50 6.06 -25.73
CA PRO A 62 33.47 5.05 -25.53
C PRO A 62 32.43 5.11 -26.64
N CYS A 63 31.99 3.93 -27.09
CA CYS A 63 30.89 3.83 -28.04
C CYS A 63 29.64 4.44 -27.38
N PRO A 64 28.90 5.35 -28.05
CA PRO A 64 27.73 5.98 -27.45
C PRO A 64 26.72 4.92 -27.01
N GLU A 65 26.36 4.92 -25.73
CA GLU A 65 25.33 4.03 -25.22
C GLU A 65 24.01 4.31 -25.94
N VAL A 66 23.55 3.32 -26.69
CA VAL A 66 22.23 3.36 -27.31
C VAL A 66 21.22 3.29 -26.18
N ARG A 67 20.69 4.45 -25.77
CA ARG A 67 19.43 4.51 -25.04
C ARG A 67 18.41 3.75 -25.87
N SER A 68 18.14 2.52 -25.45
CA SER A 68 17.03 1.71 -25.94
C SER A 68 15.76 2.26 -25.30
N ASP A 69 15.48 3.54 -25.51
CA ASP A 69 14.18 4.09 -25.19
C ASP A 69 13.23 3.57 -26.28
N PRO A 70 12.25 2.71 -25.93
CA PRO A 70 11.22 2.33 -26.87
C PRO A 70 10.54 3.61 -27.35
N LEU A 71 10.33 3.71 -28.66
CA LEU A 71 9.65 4.80 -29.37
C LEU A 71 8.27 5.10 -28.74
N VAL A 72 8.24 5.92 -27.69
CA VAL A 72 7.04 6.65 -27.30
C VAL A 72 7.14 8.00 -28.01
N TYR A 73 6.60 8.05 -29.22
CA TYR A 73 6.29 9.30 -29.90
C TYR A 73 5.23 10.04 -29.05
N LYS A 74 5.65 10.86 -28.08
CA LYS A 74 4.80 11.93 -27.56
C LYS A 74 4.93 13.10 -28.51
N ALA A 75 3.96 13.19 -29.42
CA ALA A 75 3.74 14.37 -30.23
C ALA A 75 3.54 15.59 -29.32
N GLY A 76 4.35 16.62 -29.52
CA GLY A 76 4.08 17.97 -29.05
C GLY A 76 4.87 18.40 -27.83
N VAL A 77 6.15 18.77 -28.01
CA VAL A 77 6.71 19.94 -27.34
C VAL A 77 7.69 20.63 -28.28
N SER A 78 7.35 21.85 -28.69
CA SER A 78 8.23 22.78 -29.39
C SER A 78 9.37 23.20 -28.47
N GLY A 79 10.56 22.66 -28.71
CA GLY A 79 11.83 23.08 -28.11
C GLY A 79 12.82 23.41 -29.21
N LYS A 80 13.58 24.49 -29.02
CA LYS A 80 14.48 25.14 -29.99
C LYS A 80 15.39 24.14 -30.74
N PRO A 81 15.63 24.32 -32.06
CA PRO A 81 16.69 23.61 -32.75
C PRO A 81 18.02 24.22 -32.29
N ASP A 82 18.96 23.41 -31.78
CA ASP A 82 20.40 23.63 -31.94
C ASP A 82 21.28 22.74 -31.02
N GLU A 83 20.73 21.89 -30.15
CA GLU A 83 21.55 20.92 -29.37
C GLU A 83 21.21 19.44 -29.63
N ASN A 84 20.16 19.12 -30.39
CA ASN A 84 19.69 17.74 -30.60
C ASN A 84 20.13 17.10 -31.94
N THR A 85 20.82 17.85 -32.81
CA THR A 85 21.21 17.40 -34.15
C THR A 85 22.28 16.30 -34.11
N GLY A 86 23.15 16.30 -33.09
CA GLY A 86 24.12 15.22 -32.85
C GLY A 86 23.42 13.89 -32.54
N SER A 87 22.43 13.91 -31.64
CA SER A 87 21.72 12.70 -31.18
C SER A 87 20.89 12.02 -32.27
N GLU A 88 20.20 12.79 -33.13
CA GLU A 88 19.47 12.20 -34.27
C GLU A 88 20.39 11.67 -35.37
N HIS A 89 21.48 12.37 -35.66
CA HIS A 89 22.46 11.93 -36.64
C HIS A 89 23.16 10.66 -36.19
N ASP A 90 23.60 10.61 -34.92
CA ASP A 90 24.22 9.43 -34.31
C ASP A 90 23.27 8.23 -34.28
N ARG A 91 21.97 8.47 -34.01
CA ARG A 91 20.95 7.41 -34.07
C ARG A 91 20.75 6.86 -35.50
N LYS A 92 20.73 7.74 -36.51
CA LYS A 92 20.60 7.33 -37.92
C LYS A 92 21.85 6.58 -38.38
N LEU A 93 23.05 7.05 -38.00
CA LEU A 93 24.31 6.38 -38.26
C LEU A 93 24.37 5.01 -37.58
N HIS A 94 23.94 4.90 -36.32
CA HIS A 94 23.88 3.63 -35.61
C HIS A 94 22.88 2.66 -36.25
N LEU A 95 21.72 3.15 -36.71
CA LEU A 95 20.74 2.32 -37.41
C LEU A 95 21.28 1.80 -38.76
N VAL A 96 22.00 2.64 -39.51
CA VAL A 96 22.69 2.22 -40.74
C VAL A 96 23.78 1.20 -40.41
N ALA A 97 24.58 1.43 -39.37
CA ALA A 97 25.62 0.51 -38.93
C ALA A 97 25.05 -0.84 -38.46
N LEU A 98 23.92 -0.85 -37.74
CA LEU A 98 23.21 -2.07 -37.36
C LEU A 98 22.71 -2.81 -38.61
N TYR A 99 22.09 -2.10 -39.56
CA TYR A 99 21.62 -2.71 -40.80
C TYR A 99 22.77 -3.35 -41.59
N GLU A 100 23.91 -2.67 -41.69
CA GLU A 100 25.11 -3.21 -42.33
C GLU A 100 25.70 -4.40 -41.55
N ALA A 101 25.71 -4.35 -40.22
CA ALA A 101 26.16 -5.45 -39.38
C ALA A 101 25.26 -6.69 -39.52
N TYR A 102 23.94 -6.53 -39.56
CA TYR A 102 22.99 -7.65 -39.74
C TYR A 102 23.01 -8.25 -41.15
N LYS A 103 23.58 -7.55 -42.14
CA LYS A 103 23.75 -8.07 -43.50
C LYS A 103 24.77 -9.21 -43.56
N GLN A 104 25.70 -9.30 -42.60
CA GLN A 104 26.75 -10.30 -42.57
C GLN A 104 26.72 -11.09 -41.26
N MET A 105 26.91 -12.41 -41.33
CA MET A 105 27.06 -13.23 -40.13
C MET A 105 28.45 -13.02 -39.52
N PRO A 106 28.57 -12.49 -38.29
CA PRO A 106 29.85 -12.13 -37.69
C PRO A 106 30.70 -13.33 -37.26
N TYR A 107 30.07 -14.49 -37.05
CA TYR A 107 30.75 -15.75 -36.77
C TYR A 107 30.24 -16.85 -37.70
N GLN A 108 31.16 -17.54 -38.34
CA GLN A 108 30.88 -18.73 -39.13
C GLN A 108 31.61 -19.91 -38.51
N ALA A 109 30.83 -20.89 -38.03
CA ALA A 109 31.38 -22.10 -37.46
C ALA A 109 32.16 -22.90 -38.52
N MET A 110 33.30 -23.45 -38.12
CA MET A 110 34.07 -24.32 -39.00
C MET A 110 33.34 -25.67 -39.21
N LYS A 111 33.61 -26.37 -40.32
CA LYS A 111 33.01 -27.69 -40.62
C LYS A 111 33.17 -28.72 -39.49
N ASN A 112 34.22 -28.58 -38.70
CA ASN A 112 34.53 -29.48 -37.58
C ASN A 112 34.05 -28.94 -36.23
N ASP A 113 33.41 -27.78 -36.16
CA ASP A 113 32.96 -27.18 -34.92
C ASP A 113 31.82 -28.01 -34.29
N SER A 114 31.93 -28.23 -32.98
CA SER A 114 30.96 -28.99 -32.19
C SER A 114 29.79 -28.15 -31.67
N ILE A 115 29.77 -26.83 -31.95
CA ILE A 115 28.77 -25.89 -31.43
C ILE A 115 27.32 -26.30 -31.72
N GLY A 116 27.00 -26.79 -32.93
CA GLY A 116 25.63 -27.18 -33.28
C GLY A 116 25.12 -28.35 -32.45
N ILE A 117 25.97 -29.37 -32.25
CA ILE A 117 25.65 -30.55 -31.44
C ILE A 117 25.56 -30.17 -29.97
N ALA A 118 26.51 -29.36 -29.48
CA ALA A 118 26.52 -28.89 -28.09
C ALA A 118 25.27 -28.06 -27.76
N THR A 119 24.92 -27.09 -28.62
CA THR A 119 23.72 -26.26 -28.43
C THR A 119 22.44 -27.09 -28.49
N ALA A 120 22.32 -28.00 -29.47
CA ALA A 120 21.16 -28.88 -29.56
C ALA A 120 21.04 -29.76 -28.30
N LEU A 121 22.14 -30.34 -27.82
CA LEU A 121 22.14 -31.17 -26.62
C LEU A 121 21.74 -30.36 -25.37
N THR A 122 22.33 -29.18 -25.16
CA THR A 122 22.01 -28.36 -23.99
C THR A 122 20.55 -27.92 -24.01
N LEU A 123 20.06 -27.40 -25.14
CA LEU A 123 18.67 -26.96 -25.26
C LEU A 123 17.67 -28.10 -25.11
N THR A 124 17.98 -29.28 -25.66
CA THR A 124 17.10 -30.45 -25.50
C THR A 124 17.13 -31.01 -24.07
N SER A 125 18.30 -31.04 -23.42
CA SER A 125 18.41 -31.43 -22.01
C SER A 125 17.63 -30.49 -21.12
N GLU A 126 17.82 -29.17 -21.28
CA GLU A 126 17.09 -28.15 -20.52
C GLU A 126 15.58 -28.24 -20.76
N ALA A 127 15.14 -28.47 -22.01
CA ALA A 127 13.74 -28.64 -22.32
C ALA A 127 13.14 -29.90 -21.65
N VAL A 128 13.89 -31.01 -21.59
CA VAL A 128 13.46 -32.21 -20.88
C VAL A 128 13.40 -31.98 -19.37
N ASP A 129 14.38 -31.29 -18.79
CA ASP A 129 14.39 -30.94 -17.37
C ASP A 129 13.22 -30.02 -17.01
N GLN A 130 12.94 -29.02 -17.85
CA GLN A 130 11.78 -28.14 -17.68
C GLN A 130 10.45 -28.90 -17.82
N GLN A 131 10.35 -29.79 -18.80
CA GLN A 131 9.15 -30.59 -19.03
C GLN A 131 8.88 -31.56 -17.87
N THR A 132 9.92 -32.20 -17.33
CA THR A 132 9.81 -33.12 -16.19
C THR A 132 9.35 -32.36 -14.94
N MET A 133 9.98 -31.21 -14.63
CA MET A 133 9.56 -30.35 -13.53
C MET A 133 8.10 -29.88 -13.69
N ALA A 134 7.72 -29.43 -14.88
CA ALA A 134 6.35 -28.99 -15.17
C ALA A 134 5.34 -30.13 -15.01
N SER A 135 5.69 -31.34 -15.48
CA SER A 135 4.85 -32.53 -15.37
C SER A 135 4.64 -32.94 -13.90
N GLU A 136 5.71 -32.94 -13.09
CA GLU A 136 5.62 -33.22 -11.66
C GLU A 136 4.75 -32.19 -10.94
N GLN A 137 4.94 -30.90 -11.26
CA GLN A 137 4.13 -29.83 -10.68
C GLN A 137 2.65 -29.99 -11.04
N LEU A 138 2.34 -30.25 -12.31
CA LEU A 138 0.97 -30.49 -12.77
C LEU A 138 0.36 -31.71 -12.08
N SER A 139 1.11 -32.80 -11.94
CA SER A 139 0.67 -34.00 -11.24
C SER A 139 0.29 -33.70 -9.78
N ARG A 140 1.14 -32.98 -9.05
CA ARG A 140 0.87 -32.56 -7.65
C ARG A 140 -0.34 -31.63 -7.53
N VAL A 141 -0.53 -30.74 -8.49
CA VAL A 141 -1.72 -29.85 -8.50
C VAL A 141 -2.98 -30.67 -8.78
N ASN A 142 -2.90 -31.63 -9.71
CA ASN A 142 -4.03 -32.46 -10.07
C ASN A 142 -4.47 -33.38 -8.92
N THR A 143 -3.52 -33.98 -8.18
CA THR A 143 -3.87 -34.77 -6.98
C THR A 143 -4.56 -33.92 -5.91
N ARG A 144 -4.05 -32.72 -5.63
CA ARG A 144 -4.71 -31.79 -4.69
C ARG A 144 -6.10 -31.39 -5.14
N LYS A 145 -6.29 -31.11 -6.42
CA LYS A 145 -7.59 -30.70 -6.98
C LYS A 145 -8.59 -31.84 -6.99
N THR A 146 -8.16 -33.06 -7.29
CA THR A 146 -9.03 -34.25 -7.22
C THR A 146 -9.48 -34.54 -5.79
N GLU A 147 -8.61 -34.38 -4.79
CA GLU A 147 -8.99 -34.45 -3.37
C GLU A 147 -9.98 -33.35 -2.97
N GLU A 148 -9.78 -32.11 -3.43
CA GLU A 148 -10.68 -30.98 -3.17
C GLU A 148 -12.07 -31.22 -3.79
N ILE A 149 -12.10 -31.71 -5.03
CA ILE A 149 -13.34 -32.09 -5.72
C ILE A 149 -14.08 -33.18 -4.95
N ALA A 150 -13.37 -34.20 -4.45
CA ALA A 150 -13.98 -35.26 -3.65
C ALA A 150 -14.60 -34.71 -2.35
N LYS A 151 -13.91 -33.80 -1.67
CA LYS A 151 -14.45 -33.12 -0.46
C LYS A 151 -15.70 -32.31 -0.77
N LEU A 152 -15.68 -31.53 -1.85
CA LEU A 152 -16.82 -30.72 -2.26
C LEU A 152 -18.02 -31.59 -2.65
N HIS A 153 -17.80 -32.74 -3.30
CA HIS A 153 -18.88 -33.71 -3.57
C HIS A 153 -19.49 -34.27 -2.28
N GLY A 154 -18.66 -34.58 -1.28
CA GLY A 154 -19.13 -35.00 0.04
C GLY A 154 -20.04 -33.95 0.68
N ILE A 155 -19.57 -32.71 0.76
CA ILE A 155 -20.33 -31.57 1.31
C ILE A 155 -21.64 -31.36 0.54
N LEU A 156 -21.60 -31.43 -0.79
CA LEU A 156 -22.79 -31.27 -1.62
C LEU A 156 -23.83 -32.37 -1.34
N SER A 157 -23.39 -33.61 -1.13
CA SER A 157 -24.27 -34.71 -0.75
C SER A 157 -24.90 -34.50 0.63
N ASP A 158 -24.15 -33.97 1.60
CA ASP A 158 -24.66 -33.63 2.93
C ASP A 158 -25.73 -32.53 2.86
N TYR A 159 -25.49 -31.48 2.05
CA TYR A 159 -26.48 -30.43 1.84
C TYR A 159 -27.73 -30.94 1.13
N GLN A 160 -27.59 -31.84 0.16
CA GLN A 160 -28.73 -32.48 -0.51
C GLN A 160 -29.57 -33.27 0.50
N LEU A 161 -28.93 -34.04 1.37
CA LEU A 161 -29.60 -34.78 2.44
C LEU A 161 -30.27 -33.84 3.44
N ALA A 162 -29.58 -32.80 3.91
CA ALA A 162 -30.14 -31.81 4.81
C ALA A 162 -31.37 -31.12 4.20
N ASN A 163 -31.31 -30.74 2.93
CA ASN A 163 -32.42 -30.12 2.21
C ASN A 163 -33.61 -31.09 2.07
N ALA A 164 -33.34 -32.37 1.79
CA ALA A 164 -34.40 -33.40 1.76
C ALA A 164 -35.09 -33.54 3.12
N LEU A 165 -34.32 -33.59 4.22
CA LEU A 165 -34.86 -33.64 5.58
C LEU A 165 -35.65 -32.38 5.95
N ILE A 166 -35.17 -31.20 5.56
CA ILE A 166 -35.87 -29.93 5.79
C ILE A 166 -37.20 -29.94 5.02
N LYS A 167 -37.22 -30.34 3.75
CA LYS A 167 -38.44 -30.46 2.95
C LYS A 167 -39.43 -31.45 3.57
N GLN A 168 -38.95 -32.62 3.99
CA GLN A 168 -39.78 -33.61 4.66
C GLN A 168 -40.37 -33.06 5.96
N ARG A 169 -39.57 -32.37 6.77
CA ARG A 169 -40.03 -31.75 8.02
C ARG A 169 -41.01 -30.61 7.77
N ALA A 170 -40.81 -29.82 6.72
CA ALA A 170 -41.72 -28.75 6.32
C ALA A 170 -43.08 -29.30 5.89
N GLN A 171 -43.11 -30.43 5.18
CA GLN A 171 -44.34 -31.15 4.83
C GLN A 171 -45.03 -31.74 6.06
N GLN A 172 -44.28 -32.28 7.03
CA GLN A 172 -44.84 -32.85 8.25
C GLN A 172 -45.39 -31.80 9.22
N TYR A 173 -44.84 -30.58 9.24
CA TYR A 173 -45.22 -29.53 10.19
C TYR A 173 -45.41 -28.14 9.55
N PRO A 174 -46.39 -27.99 8.63
CA PRO A 174 -46.59 -26.75 7.89
C PRO A 174 -46.98 -25.56 8.79
N GLN A 175 -47.74 -25.81 9.86
CA GLN A 175 -48.19 -24.76 10.78
C GLN A 175 -47.03 -24.15 11.58
N LYS A 176 -46.07 -24.97 12.05
CA LYS A 176 -44.87 -24.49 12.75
C LYS A 176 -43.97 -23.71 11.80
N MET A 177 -43.90 -24.11 10.52
CA MET A 177 -43.13 -23.38 9.53
C MET A 177 -43.73 -22.04 9.17
N ALA A 178 -45.05 -21.96 9.00
CA ALA A 178 -45.75 -20.69 8.83
C ALA A 178 -45.56 -19.76 10.04
N ALA A 179 -45.57 -20.30 11.26
CA ALA A 179 -45.30 -19.51 12.47
C ALA A 179 -43.85 -19.00 12.53
N MET A 180 -42.88 -19.79 12.09
CA MET A 180 -41.48 -19.39 12.02
C MET A 180 -41.25 -18.35 10.91
N GLN A 181 -41.88 -18.52 9.74
CA GLN A 181 -41.82 -17.54 8.66
C GLN A 181 -42.36 -16.18 9.11
N ARG A 182 -43.51 -16.15 9.79
CA ARG A 182 -44.05 -14.91 10.38
C ARG A 182 -43.07 -14.26 11.38
N LYS A 183 -42.31 -15.04 12.14
CA LYS A 183 -41.27 -14.49 13.04
C LYS A 183 -40.11 -13.86 12.26
N ILE A 184 -39.69 -14.49 11.16
CA ILE A 184 -38.64 -13.96 10.28
C ILE A 184 -39.12 -12.65 9.65
N ASP A 185 -40.34 -12.64 9.10
CA ASP A 185 -40.93 -11.45 8.49
C ASP A 185 -41.03 -10.30 9.53
N ASN A 186 -41.45 -10.60 10.76
CA ASN A 186 -41.50 -9.61 11.85
C ASN A 186 -40.10 -9.09 12.28
N CYS A 187 -39.04 -9.90 12.17
CA CYS A 187 -37.68 -9.43 12.41
C CYS A 187 -37.21 -8.49 11.30
N THR A 188 -37.50 -8.80 10.03
CA THR A 188 -37.13 -7.93 8.91
C THR A 188 -37.84 -6.57 8.95
N THR A 189 -39.07 -6.50 9.46
CA THR A 189 -39.77 -5.22 9.66
C THR A 189 -39.15 -4.40 10.79
N TYR A 190 -38.65 -5.05 11.84
CA TYR A 190 -37.99 -4.36 12.96
C TYR A 190 -36.65 -3.74 12.54
N ASP A 191 -35.88 -4.45 11.72
CA ASP A 191 -34.61 -3.92 11.18
C ASP A 191 -34.86 -2.69 10.29
N ALA A 192 -35.89 -2.73 9.43
CA ALA A 192 -36.28 -1.58 8.61
C ALA A 192 -36.74 -0.37 9.47
N GLU A 193 -37.47 -0.61 10.56
CA GLU A 193 -37.86 0.45 11.51
C GLU A 193 -36.65 1.05 12.23
N LEU A 194 -35.66 0.24 12.62
CA LEU A 194 -34.42 0.73 13.22
C LEU A 194 -33.63 1.61 12.26
N ASP A 195 -33.50 1.20 10.99
CA ASP A 195 -32.80 1.99 9.98
C ASP A 195 -33.46 3.37 9.78
N THR A 196 -34.79 3.43 9.73
CA THR A 196 -35.51 4.71 9.61
C THR A 196 -35.29 5.64 10.82
N LYS A 197 -35.26 5.08 12.04
CA LYS A 197 -34.95 5.86 13.26
C LYS A 197 -33.50 6.32 13.29
N LEU A 198 -32.57 5.51 12.80
CA LEU A 198 -31.16 5.85 12.71
C LEU A 198 -30.96 7.04 11.74
N VAL A 199 -31.62 7.02 10.59
CA VAL A 199 -31.62 8.16 9.64
C VAL A 199 -32.18 9.42 10.28
N GLN A 200 -33.30 9.34 11.02
CA GLN A 200 -33.86 10.50 11.74
C GLN A 200 -32.90 11.03 12.80
N MET A 201 -32.21 10.16 13.54
CA MET A 201 -31.23 10.55 14.54
C MET A 201 -30.01 11.24 13.92
N HIS A 202 -29.53 10.77 12.76
CA HIS A 202 -28.48 11.47 12.02
C HIS A 202 -28.91 12.85 11.56
N GLN A 203 -30.12 12.99 11.02
CA GLN A 203 -30.67 14.31 10.62
C GLN A 203 -30.76 15.28 11.80
N LEU A 204 -31.21 14.81 12.97
CA LEU A 204 -31.24 15.63 14.19
C LEU A 204 -29.84 16.00 14.67
N SER A 205 -28.89 15.08 14.62
CA SER A 205 -27.48 15.33 14.95
C SER A 205 -26.86 16.38 14.02
N ASP A 206 -27.11 16.29 12.71
CA ASP A 206 -26.56 17.24 11.74
C ASP A 206 -27.19 18.62 11.88
N SER A 207 -28.50 18.68 12.16
CA SER A 207 -29.17 19.92 12.52
C SER A 207 -28.56 20.52 13.79
N ALA A 208 -28.33 19.73 14.84
CA ALA A 208 -27.71 20.21 16.08
C ALA A 208 -26.29 20.76 15.84
N LYS A 209 -25.46 20.07 15.05
CA LYS A 209 -24.13 20.54 14.65
C LYS A 209 -24.20 21.87 13.88
N SER A 210 -25.14 22.00 12.93
CA SER A 210 -25.33 23.24 12.18
C SER A 210 -25.71 24.41 13.09
N HIS A 211 -26.56 24.16 14.10
CA HIS A 211 -26.92 25.17 15.09
C HIS A 211 -25.72 25.53 15.98
N GLU A 212 -24.94 24.55 16.41
CA GLU A 212 -23.71 24.77 17.18
C GLU A 212 -22.71 25.63 16.39
N GLU A 213 -22.48 25.31 15.11
CA GLU A 213 -21.60 26.09 14.23
C GLU A 213 -22.10 27.53 14.07
N ARG A 214 -23.40 27.73 13.87
CA ARG A 214 -24.00 29.06 13.76
C ARG A 214 -23.85 29.86 15.06
N LEU A 215 -24.06 29.23 16.21
CA LEU A 215 -23.82 29.84 17.52
C LEU A 215 -22.34 30.18 17.72
N HIS A 216 -21.43 29.31 17.30
CA HIS A 216 -19.99 29.58 17.37
C HIS A 216 -19.58 30.77 16.49
N GLN A 217 -20.09 30.85 15.26
CA GLN A 217 -19.88 32.00 14.38
C GLN A 217 -20.46 33.28 14.98
N HIS A 218 -21.65 33.22 15.57
CA HIS A 218 -22.26 34.37 16.22
C HIS A 218 -21.43 34.83 17.43
N LEU A 219 -20.99 33.90 18.27
CA LEU A 219 -20.11 34.16 19.41
C LEU A 219 -18.82 34.85 18.97
N GLN A 220 -18.16 34.35 17.93
CA GLN A 220 -16.96 34.98 17.37
C GLN A 220 -17.22 36.41 16.90
N ARG A 221 -18.34 36.66 16.20
CA ARG A 221 -18.73 38.01 15.74
C ARG A 221 -19.02 38.95 16.91
N VAL A 222 -19.75 38.48 17.93
CA VAL A 222 -20.05 39.26 19.13
C VAL A 222 -18.77 39.58 19.88
N MET A 223 -17.90 38.60 20.10
CA MET A 223 -16.60 38.81 20.74
C MET A 223 -15.73 39.82 19.98
N MET A 224 -15.69 39.72 18.64
CA MET A 224 -14.97 40.68 17.80
C MET A 224 -15.56 42.10 17.94
N LYS A 225 -16.88 42.24 17.99
CA LYS A 225 -17.55 43.53 18.26
C LYS A 225 -17.26 44.05 19.67
N VAL A 226 -17.32 43.19 20.69
CA VAL A 226 -17.00 43.55 22.08
C VAL A 226 -15.57 44.06 22.16
N TYR A 227 -14.60 43.33 21.60
CA TYR A 227 -13.22 43.78 21.57
C TYR A 227 -12.98 45.06 20.76
N ALA A 228 -13.78 45.31 19.72
CA ALA A 228 -13.75 46.58 18.99
C ALA A 228 -14.38 47.74 19.77
N THR A 229 -15.46 47.49 20.54
CA THR A 229 -16.12 48.52 21.36
C THR A 229 -15.43 48.79 22.69
N MET A 230 -14.68 47.83 23.22
CA MET A 230 -13.85 47.98 24.41
C MET A 230 -12.54 48.72 24.07
N ASP A 231 -12.56 49.55 23.03
CA ASP A 231 -11.46 50.34 22.45
C ASP A 231 -10.30 50.48 23.42
N TRP A 232 -9.26 49.75 23.07
CA TRP A 232 -7.98 49.70 23.75
C TRP A 232 -7.50 51.12 24.05
N GLU A 233 -7.51 51.54 25.31
CA GLU A 233 -6.76 52.73 25.80
C GLU A 233 -5.23 52.60 25.56
N SER A 234 -4.79 51.59 24.81
CA SER A 234 -3.41 51.29 24.43
C SER A 234 -3.32 50.79 22.98
N ALA A 235 -4.07 51.40 22.04
CA ALA A 235 -4.07 51.06 20.60
C ALA A 235 -2.69 51.12 19.91
N HIS A 236 -1.61 51.49 20.62
CA HIS A 236 -0.25 51.51 20.11
C HIS A 236 0.58 50.23 20.34
N LEU A 237 0.04 49.19 21.00
CA LEU A 237 0.84 48.04 21.46
C LEU A 237 0.24 46.65 21.21
N MET A 238 -0.72 46.49 20.28
CA MET A 238 -1.18 45.14 19.91
C MET A 238 -1.05 44.79 18.43
N ASP A 239 -0.14 43.85 18.16
CA ASP A 239 -0.03 43.15 16.89
C ASP A 239 -1.28 42.29 16.61
N GLU A 240 -1.62 42.16 15.33
CA GLU A 240 -2.77 41.37 14.84
C GLU A 240 -2.74 39.92 15.35
N GLN A 241 -1.54 39.36 15.56
CA GLN A 241 -1.36 38.01 16.09
C GLN A 241 -1.81 37.90 17.55
N THR A 242 -1.54 38.92 18.36
CA THR A 242 -1.90 38.95 19.79
C THR A 242 -3.40 39.17 19.97
N PHE A 243 -4.04 39.90 19.06
CA PHE A 243 -5.50 40.03 18.97
C PHE A 243 -6.19 38.71 18.57
N ARG A 244 -5.69 38.01 17.54
CA ARG A 244 -6.25 36.70 17.15
C ARG A 244 -6.10 35.67 18.27
N LYS A 245 -4.97 35.69 18.98
CA LYS A 245 -4.69 34.80 20.11
C LYS A 245 -5.62 35.09 21.31
N SER A 246 -5.84 36.36 21.64
CA SER A 246 -6.76 36.75 22.72
C SER A 246 -8.22 36.46 22.38
N LEU A 247 -8.65 36.71 21.14
CA LEU A 247 -9.98 36.35 20.65
C LEU A 247 -10.22 34.83 20.72
N SER A 248 -9.25 34.03 20.27
CA SER A 248 -9.34 32.57 20.32
C SER A 248 -9.38 32.03 21.75
N SER A 249 -8.57 32.60 22.66
CA SER A 249 -8.56 32.25 24.07
C SER A 249 -9.91 32.53 24.72
N SER A 250 -10.47 33.72 24.52
CA SER A 250 -11.76 34.13 25.09
C SER A 250 -12.96 33.34 24.54
N VAL A 251 -12.95 33.01 23.25
CA VAL A 251 -13.98 32.12 22.67
C VAL A 251 -13.86 30.71 23.23
N SER A 252 -12.64 30.22 23.47
CA SER A 252 -12.39 28.92 24.11
C SER A 252 -12.79 28.92 25.59
N PHE A 253 -12.54 30.01 26.30
CA PHE A 253 -12.98 30.24 27.68
C PHE A 253 -14.52 30.19 27.79
N LEU A 254 -15.24 30.89 26.90
CA LEU A 254 -16.71 30.84 26.85
C LEU A 254 -17.24 29.45 26.49
N LYS A 255 -16.61 28.75 25.54
CA LYS A 255 -16.93 27.34 25.24
C LYS A 255 -16.75 26.46 26.48
N ASN A 256 -15.66 26.64 27.23
CA ASN A 256 -15.40 25.89 28.46
C ASN A 256 -16.44 26.18 29.55
N LEU A 257 -16.89 27.42 29.68
CA LEU A 257 -17.99 27.79 30.59
C LEU A 257 -19.31 27.10 30.20
N VAL A 258 -19.67 27.08 28.92
CA VAL A 258 -20.90 26.43 28.42
C VAL A 258 -20.82 24.90 28.56
N LEU A 259 -19.68 24.29 28.23
CA LEU A 259 -19.47 22.85 28.36
C LEU A 259 -19.58 22.38 29.82
N ARG A 260 -19.08 23.18 30.77
CA ARG A 260 -19.21 22.89 32.21
C ARG A 260 -20.62 23.10 32.76
N LEU A 261 -21.50 23.80 32.03
CA LEU A 261 -22.92 23.92 32.38
C LEU A 261 -23.70 22.64 32.04
N GLY A 262 -23.37 22.02 30.89
CA GLY A 262 -24.04 20.80 30.42
C GLY A 262 -23.58 19.49 31.07
N ASP A 263 -22.42 19.48 31.72
CA ASP A 263 -21.83 18.29 32.35
C ASP A 263 -22.13 18.28 33.86
N ALA A 264 -23.17 17.54 34.28
CA ALA A 264 -23.64 17.49 35.68
C ALA A 264 -22.60 16.91 36.67
N SER A 265 -21.50 16.35 36.17
CA SER A 265 -20.50 15.61 36.94
C SER A 265 -19.25 16.42 37.36
N LYS A 266 -19.04 17.63 36.81
CA LYS A 266 -17.82 18.44 37.06
C LYS A 266 -18.11 19.70 37.88
N GLU A 267 -17.13 20.16 38.64
CA GLU A 267 -17.19 21.44 39.36
C GLU A 267 -17.46 22.59 38.35
N LYS A 268 -18.58 23.28 38.56
CA LYS A 268 -19.11 24.33 37.65
C LYS A 268 -18.34 25.66 37.68
N TRP A 269 -17.29 25.73 38.50
CA TRP A 269 -16.48 26.93 38.70
C TRP A 269 -15.26 26.90 37.76
N VAL A 270 -14.98 28.02 37.10
CA VAL A 270 -13.81 28.17 36.21
C VAL A 270 -12.86 29.20 36.81
N PRO A 271 -11.59 28.85 37.09
CA PRO A 271 -10.60 29.81 37.58
C PRO A 271 -10.20 30.77 36.46
N VAL A 272 -10.14 32.06 36.78
CA VAL A 272 -9.75 33.14 35.86
C VAL A 272 -8.47 33.77 36.35
N ILE A 273 -7.45 33.83 35.49
CA ILE A 273 -6.15 34.42 35.82
C ILE A 273 -6.24 35.95 35.67
N PRO A 274 -5.92 36.73 36.72
CA PRO A 274 -5.97 38.19 36.66
C PRO A 274 -4.97 38.74 35.63
N GLY A 275 -5.34 39.80 34.92
CA GLY A 275 -4.51 40.45 33.90
C GLY A 275 -4.60 39.85 32.49
N THR A 276 -5.36 38.78 32.29
CA THR A 276 -5.62 38.20 30.97
C THR A 276 -6.80 38.88 30.24
N ALA A 277 -6.89 38.70 28.92
CA ALA A 277 -8.03 39.21 28.13
C ALA A 277 -9.38 38.57 28.55
N GLU A 278 -9.33 37.39 29.18
CA GLU A 278 -10.47 36.67 29.73
C GLU A 278 -11.00 37.35 31.01
N HIS A 279 -10.11 37.88 31.85
CA HIS A 279 -10.47 38.61 33.06
C HIS A 279 -11.30 39.88 32.76
N ARG A 280 -10.93 40.64 31.72
CA ARG A 280 -11.67 41.84 31.29
C ARG A 280 -13.03 41.50 30.68
N LEU A 281 -13.11 40.39 29.94
CA LEU A 281 -14.38 39.88 29.44
C LEU A 281 -15.31 39.48 30.60
N VAL A 282 -14.75 38.82 31.60
CA VAL A 282 -15.45 38.46 32.84
C VAL A 282 -15.97 39.70 33.56
N GLU A 283 -15.20 40.78 33.66
CA GLU A 283 -15.68 42.05 34.22
C GLU A 283 -16.91 42.60 33.48
N VAL A 284 -16.91 42.58 32.14
CA VAL A 284 -18.07 43.01 31.33
C VAL A 284 -19.26 42.08 31.57
N MET A 285 -19.04 40.78 31.66
CA MET A 285 -20.10 39.80 31.90
C MET A 285 -20.66 39.88 33.34
N ILE A 286 -19.85 40.24 34.33
CA ILE A 286 -20.28 40.51 35.71
C ILE A 286 -21.12 41.80 35.74
N ARG A 287 -20.69 42.86 35.06
CA ARG A 287 -21.46 44.12 34.95
C ARG A 287 -22.83 43.94 34.30
N ASN A 288 -22.97 42.94 33.42
CA ASN A 288 -24.23 42.58 32.76
C ASN A 288 -24.94 41.40 33.44
N ASP A 289 -24.57 41.06 34.69
CA ASP A 289 -25.26 40.05 35.50
C ASP A 289 -25.28 38.61 34.92
N VAL A 290 -24.35 38.29 34.02
CA VAL A 290 -24.27 36.99 33.33
C VAL A 290 -23.54 35.92 34.16
N LEU A 291 -22.64 36.36 35.05
CA LEU A 291 -21.74 35.48 35.81
C LEU A 291 -21.91 35.65 37.33
N ILE A 292 -21.66 34.58 38.07
CA ILE A 292 -21.54 34.55 39.53
C ILE A 292 -20.06 34.37 39.87
N VAL A 293 -19.55 35.19 40.79
CA VAL A 293 -18.14 35.18 41.21
C VAL A 293 -18.01 34.53 42.58
N ARG A 294 -16.97 33.73 42.76
CA ARG A 294 -16.53 33.20 44.04
C ARG A 294 -15.04 33.54 44.22
N GLU A 295 -14.71 34.17 45.33
CA GLU A 295 -13.33 34.54 45.67
C GLU A 295 -12.77 33.57 46.71
N ASN A 296 -12.20 32.45 46.26
CA ASN A 296 -11.46 31.52 47.12
C ASN A 296 -10.12 31.18 46.43
N ASN A 297 -8.99 31.65 46.98
CA ASN A 297 -7.63 31.48 46.43
C ASN A 297 -7.43 31.87 44.94
N GLY A 298 -8.33 32.69 44.39
CA GLY A 298 -8.34 33.18 43.00
C GLY A 298 -9.76 33.64 42.61
N MET A 299 -9.90 34.35 41.47
CA MET A 299 -11.23 34.63 40.92
C MET A 299 -11.77 33.40 40.22
N GLU A 300 -12.81 32.78 40.78
CA GLU A 300 -13.55 31.71 40.13
C GLU A 300 -14.91 32.21 39.67
N VAL A 301 -15.30 31.80 38.46
CA VAL A 301 -16.50 32.34 37.80
C VAL A 301 -17.36 31.21 37.25
N ARG A 302 -18.67 31.37 37.39
CA ARG A 302 -19.68 30.42 36.90
C ARG A 302 -20.77 31.18 36.12
N LEU A 303 -21.29 30.58 35.06
CA LEU A 303 -22.49 31.09 34.36
C LEU A 303 -23.71 31.03 35.28
N ARG A 304 -24.49 32.11 35.33
CA ARG A 304 -25.78 32.12 36.02
C ARG A 304 -26.71 31.08 35.37
N ASP A 305 -27.42 30.31 36.20
CA ASP A 305 -28.39 29.33 35.70
C ASP A 305 -29.60 30.08 35.15
N TYR A 306 -29.73 30.18 33.82
CA TYR A 306 -30.90 30.80 33.15
C TYR A 306 -32.03 29.80 32.89
N GLY A 307 -32.13 28.75 33.71
CA GLY A 307 -33.10 27.68 33.53
C GLY A 307 -33.34 26.90 34.81
N THR A 308 -34.19 27.43 35.68
CA THR A 308 -34.97 26.63 36.64
C THR A 308 -36.43 27.05 36.54
N VAL A 309 -37.11 26.51 35.52
CA VAL A 309 -38.50 26.04 35.60
C VAL A 309 -38.50 24.65 34.99
#